data_AF-A0A9W8LS05-F1
#
_entry.id   AF-A0A9W8LS05-F1
#
_cell.length_a   1.000
_cell.length_b   1.000
_cell.length_c   1.000
_cell.angle_alpha   90.00
_cell.angle_beta   90.00
_cell.angle_gamma   90.00
#
_symmetry.space_group_name_H-M   'P 1'
#
loop_
_entity.id
_entity.type
_entity.pdbx_description
1 polymer ?
#
loop_
_entity_poly.entity_id
_entity_poly.type
_entity_poly.pdbx_seq_one_letter_code
_entity_poly.pdbx_strand_id
1 'polypeptide(L)'
;MENFNVEESPLVNLLNNVLSEYTATLRSLLGQFDTDGNRNTGETATQSRSETTERLIQLDQHLQRLYKEVAQHQKRQAEIRRIQLLSIASNKAKLQFINGMLDSKSQLEVTAADTEKRLVKAQVAQKANPQVEEIIEYAKKLSKFTAAPPNYDPANSTVPPEPPYPVLVAMRAGILNRYRTKKAARDMAEEGGNEDGESVHHAEEDHFDEVDADDLLLSLDLNPDLE
;
A
#
# COMPACT_ATOMS: atom_id res chain seq x y z
N MET A 1 -16.46 22.70 9.03
CA MET A 1 -16.33 24.17 9.04
C MET A 1 -17.21 24.64 10.17
N GLU A 2 -16.63 24.80 11.36
CA GLU A 2 -17.36 25.33 12.50
C GLU A 2 -17.68 26.80 12.22
N ASN A 3 -18.96 27.12 12.27
CA ASN A 3 -19.44 28.50 12.27
C ASN A 3 -18.91 29.16 13.54
N PHE A 4 -17.81 29.89 13.42
CA PHE A 4 -17.45 30.90 14.41
C PHE A 4 -18.59 31.92 14.40
N ASN A 5 -19.54 31.74 15.32
CA ASN A 5 -20.48 32.78 15.67
C ASN A 5 -19.65 34.04 15.93
N VAL A 6 -19.85 35.04 15.09
CA VAL A 6 -19.31 36.37 15.29
C VAL A 6 -20.10 36.93 16.46
N GLU A 7 -19.70 36.58 17.68
CA GLU A 7 -20.06 37.37 18.85
C GLU A 7 -19.63 38.80 18.53
N GLU A 8 -20.60 39.71 18.44
CA GLU A 8 -20.35 41.11 18.14
C GLU A 8 -19.30 41.62 19.12
N SER A 9 -18.14 42.00 18.58
CA SER A 9 -16.99 42.38 19.38
C SER A 9 -17.41 43.45 20.39
N PRO A 10 -17.03 43.35 21.67
CA PRO A 10 -17.44 44.30 22.70
C PRO A 10 -17.07 45.75 22.35
N LEU A 11 -16.02 45.92 21.53
CA LEU A 11 -15.57 47.21 21.00
C LEU A 11 -16.55 47.82 19.97
N VAL A 12 -17.22 46.98 19.17
CA VAL A 12 -18.23 47.40 18.19
C VAL A 12 -19.49 47.87 18.90
N ASN A 13 -19.90 47.17 19.96
CA ASN A 13 -21.02 47.57 20.79
C ASN A 13 -20.75 48.90 21.51
N LEU A 14 -19.52 49.09 22.00
CA LEU A 14 -19.09 50.34 22.60
C LEU A 14 -19.09 51.51 21.57
N LEU A 15 -18.61 51.27 20.35
CA LEU A 15 -18.64 52.26 19.26
C LEU A 15 -20.08 52.67 18.91
N ASN A 16 -20.99 51.69 18.80
CA ASN A 16 -22.41 51.93 18.51
C ASN A 16 -23.07 52.76 19.62
N ASN A 17 -22.74 52.48 20.89
CA ASN A 17 -23.23 53.27 22.02
C ASN A 17 -22.73 54.72 21.96
N VAL A 18 -21.44 54.94 21.72
CA VAL A 18 -20.87 56.30 21.61
C VAL A 18 -21.42 57.07 20.41
N LEU A 19 -21.66 56.40 19.27
CA LEU A 19 -22.34 56.98 18.11
C LEU A 19 -23.78 57.38 18.45
N SER A 20 -24.50 56.56 19.20
CA SER A 20 -25.86 56.89 19.64
C SER A 20 -25.87 58.11 20.56
N GLU A 21 -24.93 58.21 21.50
CA GLU A 21 -24.75 59.36 22.39
C GLU A 21 -24.34 60.62 21.62
N TYR A 22 -23.47 60.50 20.62
CA TYR A 22 -23.06 61.58 19.73
C TYR A 22 -24.26 62.12 18.93
N THR A 23 -25.09 61.24 18.36
CA THR A 23 -26.30 61.67 17.63
C THR A 23 -27.35 62.29 18.56
N ALA A 24 -27.47 61.81 19.79
CA ALA A 24 -28.39 62.38 20.78
C ALA A 24 -27.94 63.77 21.23
N THR A 25 -26.65 63.96 21.49
CA THR A 25 -26.07 65.27 21.86
C THR A 25 -26.14 66.28 20.72
N LEU A 26 -25.91 65.86 19.47
CA LEU A 26 -26.13 66.70 18.29
C LEU A 26 -27.59 67.13 18.12
N ARG A 27 -28.55 66.22 18.30
CA ARG A 27 -29.98 66.55 18.23
C ARG A 27 -30.38 67.52 19.34
N SER A 28 -29.83 67.34 20.55
CA SER A 28 -30.05 68.26 21.66
C SER A 28 -29.52 69.66 21.34
N LEU A 29 -28.29 69.75 20.80
CA LEU A 29 -27.68 71.03 20.40
C LEU A 29 -28.49 71.74 19.30
N LEU A 30 -28.89 71.02 18.25
CA LEU A 30 -29.73 71.57 17.17
C LEU A 30 -31.10 72.03 17.70
N GLY A 31 -31.73 71.25 18.59
CA GLY A 31 -32.97 71.63 19.25
C GLY A 31 -32.83 72.90 20.10
N GLN A 32 -31.69 73.10 20.76
CA GLN A 32 -31.38 74.35 21.49
C GLN A 32 -31.23 75.56 20.57
N PHE A 33 -30.87 75.38 19.30
CA PHE A 33 -30.85 76.47 18.31
C PHE A 33 -32.25 76.84 17.82
N ASP A 34 -33.13 75.85 17.61
CA ASP A 34 -34.52 76.09 17.18
C ASP A 34 -35.38 76.78 18.26
N THR A 35 -35.12 76.52 19.55
CA THR A 35 -35.89 77.10 20.66
C THR A 35 -35.58 78.56 20.98
N ASP A 36 -34.43 79.06 20.54
CA ASP A 36 -33.94 80.41 20.86
C ASP A 36 -34.57 81.52 20.01
N GLY A 37 -35.34 81.16 18.97
CA GLY A 37 -36.12 82.12 18.20
C GLY A 37 -37.22 82.84 18.98
N ASN A 38 -37.44 82.53 20.28
CA ASN A 38 -38.62 82.98 21.01
C ASN A 38 -38.44 83.49 22.46
N ARG A 39 -37.22 83.61 23.05
CA ARG A 39 -37.09 84.04 24.48
C ARG A 39 -35.87 84.92 24.83
N ASN A 40 -36.16 86.04 25.53
CA ASN A 40 -35.24 87.05 26.08
C ASN A 40 -34.44 86.58 27.33
N THR A 41 -33.74 85.45 27.28
CA THR A 41 -32.86 84.98 28.38
C THR A 41 -31.46 84.65 27.85
N GLY A 42 -30.69 85.69 27.53
CA GLY A 42 -29.44 85.56 26.77
C GLY A 42 -28.26 84.89 27.51
N GLU A 43 -28.19 84.93 28.85
CA GLU A 43 -27.01 84.46 29.60
C GLU A 43 -27.06 82.96 29.98
N THR A 44 -28.23 82.44 30.34
CA THR A 44 -28.38 81.02 30.72
C THR A 44 -28.42 80.09 29.50
N ALA A 45 -28.97 80.57 28.37
CA ALA A 45 -28.99 79.84 27.10
C ALA A 45 -27.60 79.72 26.47
N THR A 46 -26.74 80.74 26.64
CA THR A 46 -25.36 80.71 26.14
C THR A 46 -24.46 79.78 26.96
N GLN A 47 -24.64 79.71 28.29
CA GLN A 47 -23.93 78.74 29.14
C GLN A 47 -24.30 77.28 28.80
N SER A 48 -25.60 76.96 28.67
CA SER A 48 -26.04 75.59 28.34
C SER A 48 -25.54 75.12 26.96
N ARG A 49 -25.41 76.04 25.99
CA ARG A 49 -24.79 75.76 24.67
C ARG A 49 -23.29 75.53 24.74
N SER A 50 -22.60 76.30 25.59
CA SER A 50 -21.17 76.09 25.82
C SER A 50 -20.92 74.70 26.40
N GLU A 51 -21.75 74.25 27.35
CA GLU A 51 -21.64 72.92 27.94
C GLU A 51 -21.94 71.78 26.94
N THR A 52 -22.98 71.93 26.11
CA THR A 52 -23.30 70.92 25.09
C THR A 52 -22.25 70.82 23.99
N THR A 53 -21.66 71.96 23.58
CA THR A 53 -20.55 71.98 22.62
C THR A 53 -19.27 71.39 23.19
N GLU A 54 -18.94 71.66 24.46
CA GLU A 54 -17.79 71.05 25.12
C GLU A 54 -17.95 69.53 25.25
N ARG A 55 -19.16 69.06 25.62
CA ARG A 55 -19.49 67.64 25.66
C ARG A 55 -19.37 66.98 24.28
N LEU A 56 -19.76 67.68 23.21
CA LEU A 56 -19.62 67.19 21.84
C LEU A 56 -18.14 67.04 21.45
N ILE A 57 -17.29 68.00 21.82
CA ILE A 57 -15.83 67.93 21.58
C ILE A 57 -15.23 66.73 22.32
N GLN A 58 -15.63 66.51 23.58
CA GLN A 58 -15.16 65.36 24.37
C GLN A 58 -15.59 64.02 23.75
N LEU A 59 -16.84 63.93 23.28
CA LEU A 59 -17.37 62.75 22.58
C LEU A 59 -16.63 62.49 21.27
N ASP A 60 -16.33 63.52 20.49
CA ASP A 60 -15.56 63.38 19.24
C ASP A 60 -14.14 62.88 19.52
N GLN A 61 -13.46 63.47 20.52
CA GLN A 61 -12.14 62.99 20.94
C GLN A 61 -12.17 61.53 21.42
N HIS A 62 -13.24 61.12 22.08
CA HIS A 62 -13.43 59.73 22.51
C HIS A 62 -13.66 58.80 21.31
N LEU A 63 -14.51 59.20 20.36
CA LEU A 63 -14.78 58.45 19.12
C LEU A 63 -13.50 58.28 18.29
N GLN A 64 -12.69 59.33 18.15
CA GLN A 64 -11.40 59.25 17.47
C GLN A 64 -10.43 58.27 18.15
N ARG A 65 -10.42 58.18 19.48
CA ARG A 65 -9.61 57.19 20.21
C ARG A 65 -10.11 55.78 19.95
N LEU A 66 -11.42 55.56 20.06
CA LEU A 66 -12.02 54.25 19.79
C LEU A 66 -11.79 53.79 18.36
N TYR A 67 -11.89 54.69 17.39
CA TYR A 67 -11.61 54.38 16.00
C TYR A 67 -10.16 53.90 15.80
N LYS A 68 -9.18 54.56 16.44
CA LYS A 68 -7.78 54.13 16.42
C LYS A 68 -7.59 52.75 17.05
N GLU A 69 -8.27 52.47 18.17
CA GLU A 69 -8.24 51.16 18.82
C GLU A 69 -8.85 50.06 17.97
N VAL A 70 -10.00 50.32 17.32
CA VAL A 70 -10.64 49.39 16.37
C VAL A 70 -9.69 49.07 15.22
N ALA A 71 -9.04 50.08 14.64
CA ALA A 71 -8.08 49.89 13.56
C ALA A 71 -6.86 49.03 14.01
N GLN A 72 -6.34 49.27 15.21
CA GLN A 72 -5.27 48.45 15.78
C GLN A 72 -5.73 47.00 16.02
N HIS A 73 -6.94 46.81 16.54
CA HIS A 73 -7.51 45.49 16.77
C HIS A 73 -7.71 44.73 15.45
N GLN A 74 -8.22 45.37 14.40
CA GLN A 74 -8.35 44.76 13.07
C GLN A 74 -7.00 44.33 12.51
N LYS A 75 -5.96 45.18 12.67
CA LYS A 75 -4.59 44.82 12.27
C LYS A 75 -4.07 43.59 13.01
N ARG A 76 -4.27 43.53 14.34
CA ARG A 76 -3.89 42.35 15.14
C ARG A 76 -4.69 41.12 14.74
N GLN A 77 -5.98 41.25 14.47
CA GLN A 77 -6.81 40.13 14.00
C GLN A 77 -6.34 39.58 12.65
N ALA A 78 -5.94 40.45 11.72
CA ALA A 78 -5.37 40.01 10.45
C ALA A 78 -4.06 39.24 10.66
N GLU A 79 -3.22 39.69 11.59
CA GLU A 79 -1.99 38.99 11.97
C GLU A 79 -2.27 37.64 12.65
N ILE A 80 -3.22 37.58 13.59
CA ILE A 80 -3.65 36.33 14.23
C ILE A 80 -4.12 35.33 13.18
N ARG A 81 -4.98 35.75 12.24
CA ARG A 81 -5.45 34.89 11.14
C ARG A 81 -4.29 34.39 10.28
N ARG A 82 -3.33 35.26 9.96
CA ARG A 82 -2.13 34.88 9.20
C ARG A 82 -1.32 33.81 9.92
N ILE A 83 -1.09 33.98 11.23
CA ILE A 83 -0.35 33.02 12.05
C ILE A 83 -1.10 31.69 12.16
N GLN A 84 -2.43 31.72 12.32
CA GLN A 84 -3.27 30.53 12.35
C GLN A 84 -3.17 29.73 11.04
N LEU A 85 -3.25 30.40 9.89
CA LEU A 85 -3.08 29.75 8.59
C LEU A 85 -1.69 29.13 8.43
N LEU A 86 -0.65 29.82 8.87
CA LEU A 86 0.72 29.30 8.83
C LEU A 86 0.90 28.08 9.76
N SER A 87 0.28 28.10 10.94
CA SER A 87 0.27 26.96 11.87
C SER A 87 -0.42 25.74 11.26
N ILE A 88 -1.58 25.94 10.61
CA ILE A 88 -2.30 24.87 9.91
C ILE A 88 -1.44 24.29 8.78
N ALA A 89 -0.79 25.14 7.98
CA ALA A 89 0.10 24.69 6.91
C ALA A 89 1.31 23.91 7.45
N SER A 90 1.93 24.39 8.53
CA SER A 90 3.02 23.69 9.21
C SER A 90 2.59 22.32 9.74
N ASN A 91 1.42 22.23 10.38
CA ASN A 91 0.89 20.97 10.87
C ASN A 91 0.59 19.99 9.74
N LYS A 92 0.06 20.47 8.62
CA LYS A 92 -0.14 19.64 7.42
C LYS A 92 1.19 19.08 6.90
N ALA A 93 2.23 19.90 6.82
CA ALA A 93 3.55 19.46 6.38
C ALA A 93 4.15 18.41 7.35
N LYS A 94 3.99 18.60 8.67
CA LYS A 94 4.42 17.62 9.68
C LYS A 94 3.72 16.27 9.49
N LEU A 95 2.41 16.27 9.28
CA LEU A 95 1.65 15.04 9.06
C LEU A 95 2.09 14.33 7.78
N GLN A 96 2.32 15.08 6.70
CA GLN A 96 2.85 14.51 5.45
C GLN A 96 4.22 13.86 5.65
N PHE A 97 5.10 14.52 6.40
CA PHE A 97 6.42 13.98 6.73
C PHE A 97 6.33 12.69 7.57
N ILE A 98 5.49 12.69 8.61
CA ILE A 98 5.28 11.51 9.47
C ILE A 98 4.74 10.33 8.66
N ASN A 99 3.75 10.58 7.79
CA ASN A 99 3.19 9.53 6.94
C ASN A 99 4.23 8.99 5.96
N GLY A 100 5.01 9.86 5.30
CA GLY A 100 6.09 9.42 4.40
C GLY A 100 7.16 8.60 5.12
N MET A 101 7.48 8.94 6.37
CA MET A 101 8.41 8.18 7.20
C MET A 101 7.84 6.81 7.58
N LEU A 102 6.55 6.74 7.93
CA LEU A 102 5.87 5.49 8.25
C LEU A 102 5.81 4.55 7.03
N ASP A 103 5.48 5.08 5.86
CA ASP A 103 5.45 4.33 4.61
C ASP A 103 6.84 3.78 4.26
N SER A 104 7.88 4.62 4.40
CA SER A 104 9.27 4.21 4.18
C SER A 104 9.71 3.11 5.15
N LYS A 105 9.33 3.21 6.43
CA LYS A 105 9.60 2.16 7.43
C LYS A 105 8.93 0.84 7.05
N SER A 106 7.65 0.89 6.66
CA SER A 106 6.91 -0.30 6.26
C SER A 106 7.54 -0.98 5.04
N GLN A 107 7.97 -0.20 4.03
CA GLN A 107 8.68 -0.73 2.88
C GLN A 107 10.01 -1.38 3.27
N LEU A 108 10.77 -0.76 4.17
CA LEU A 108 12.02 -1.34 4.68
C LEU A 108 11.79 -2.65 5.42
N GLU A 109 10.74 -2.74 6.25
CA GLU A 109 10.40 -3.98 6.95
C GLU A 109 10.04 -5.12 5.99
N VAL A 110 9.26 -4.84 4.94
CA VAL A 110 8.92 -5.82 3.90
C VAL A 110 10.17 -6.26 3.15
N THR A 111 11.00 -5.32 2.71
CA THR A 111 12.24 -5.64 1.99
C THR A 111 13.22 -6.42 2.87
N ALA A 112 13.35 -6.09 4.16
CA ALA A 112 14.18 -6.82 5.10
C ALA A 112 13.71 -8.28 5.25
N ALA A 113 12.41 -8.50 5.47
CA ALA A 113 11.83 -9.83 5.55
C ALA A 113 12.03 -10.64 4.25
N ASP A 114 11.92 -10.00 3.09
CA ASP A 114 12.16 -10.65 1.80
C ASP A 114 13.64 -10.98 1.59
N THR A 115 14.56 -10.11 2.02
CA THR A 115 16.00 -10.38 1.95
C THR A 115 16.40 -11.54 2.86
N GLU A 116 15.79 -11.65 4.04
CA GLU A 116 16.02 -12.77 4.96
C GLU A 116 15.57 -14.09 4.35
N LYS A 117 14.36 -14.14 3.77
CA LYS A 117 13.87 -15.33 3.04
C LYS A 117 14.79 -15.71 1.87
N ARG A 118 15.29 -14.72 1.12
CA ARG A 118 16.23 -14.94 0.02
C ARG A 118 17.57 -15.47 0.52
N LEU A 119 18.06 -14.97 1.65
CA LEU A 119 19.30 -15.41 2.27
C LEU A 119 19.20 -16.88 2.70
N VAL A 120 18.10 -17.27 3.36
CA VAL A 120 17.85 -18.67 3.74
C VAL A 120 17.84 -19.57 2.49
N LYS A 121 17.14 -19.17 1.43
CA LYS A 121 17.13 -19.93 0.15
C LYS A 121 18.53 -20.03 -0.47
N ALA A 122 19.30 -18.94 -0.44
CA ALA A 122 20.66 -18.92 -0.95
C ALA A 122 21.59 -19.84 -0.14
N GLN A 123 21.44 -19.88 1.18
CA GLN A 123 22.19 -20.80 2.04
C GLN A 123 21.84 -22.27 1.76
N VAL A 124 20.55 -22.59 1.57
CA VAL A 124 20.12 -23.93 1.17
C VAL A 124 20.70 -24.30 -0.19
N ALA A 125 20.63 -23.41 -1.18
CA ALA A 125 21.22 -23.63 -2.50
C ALA A 125 22.74 -23.80 -2.45
N GLN A 126 23.43 -23.03 -1.59
CA GLN A 126 24.87 -23.16 -1.38
C GLN A 126 25.24 -24.49 -0.74
N LYS A 127 24.44 -24.99 0.22
CA LYS A 127 24.64 -26.32 0.83
C LYS A 127 24.37 -27.45 -0.16
N ALA A 128 23.34 -27.31 -0.99
CA ALA A 128 23.03 -28.30 -2.02
C ALA A 128 24.14 -28.43 -3.07
N ASN A 129 24.95 -27.37 -3.26
CA ASN A 129 26.09 -27.27 -4.20
C ASN A 129 25.97 -28.21 -5.41
N PRO A 130 24.89 -28.08 -6.21
CA PRO A 130 24.67 -29.01 -7.29
C PRO A 130 25.79 -28.83 -8.32
N GLN A 131 26.42 -29.93 -8.72
CA GLN A 131 27.48 -29.86 -9.72
C GLN A 131 26.87 -29.32 -11.02
N VAL A 132 27.40 -28.19 -11.49
CA VAL A 132 26.89 -27.51 -12.68
C VAL A 132 26.89 -28.46 -13.89
N GLU A 133 27.87 -29.36 -13.97
CA GLU A 133 27.96 -30.34 -15.05
C GLU A 133 26.79 -31.35 -15.01
N GLU A 134 26.43 -31.87 -13.84
CA GLU A 134 25.31 -32.80 -13.68
C GLU A 134 23.97 -32.15 -14.05
N ILE A 135 23.78 -30.87 -13.68
CA ILE A 135 22.59 -30.10 -14.08
C ILE A 135 22.55 -29.94 -15.60
N ILE A 136 23.68 -29.61 -16.24
CA ILE A 136 23.77 -29.44 -17.70
C ILE A 136 23.49 -30.77 -18.40
N GLU A 137 24.03 -31.88 -17.91
CA GLU A 137 23.76 -33.21 -18.45
C GLU A 137 22.29 -33.60 -18.29
N TYR A 138 21.71 -33.35 -17.12
CA TYR A 138 20.30 -33.61 -16.87
C TYR A 138 19.39 -32.75 -17.75
N ALA A 139 19.71 -31.47 -17.91
CA ALA A 139 18.99 -30.56 -18.81
C ALA A 139 19.07 -31.01 -20.27
N LYS A 140 20.24 -31.48 -20.73
CA LYS A 140 20.39 -32.08 -22.08
C LYS A 140 19.52 -33.33 -22.25
N LYS A 141 19.40 -34.18 -21.22
CA LYS A 141 18.50 -35.35 -21.23
C LYS A 141 17.04 -34.91 -21.29
N LEU A 142 16.64 -33.94 -20.47
CA LEU A 142 15.27 -33.43 -20.38
C LEU A 142 14.84 -32.65 -21.62
N SER A 143 15.76 -31.97 -22.30
CA SER A 143 15.49 -31.18 -23.51
C SER A 143 14.85 -32.02 -24.62
N LYS A 144 15.16 -33.32 -24.71
CA LYS A 144 14.58 -34.23 -25.70
C LYS A 144 13.07 -34.43 -25.52
N PHE A 145 12.59 -34.28 -24.28
CA PHE A 145 11.19 -34.51 -23.89
C PHE A 145 10.39 -33.21 -23.70
N THR A 146 11.08 -32.07 -23.56
CA THR A 146 10.46 -30.80 -23.13
C THR A 146 10.58 -29.66 -24.13
N ALA A 147 11.47 -29.72 -25.12
CA ALA A 147 11.65 -28.65 -26.10
C ALA A 147 11.85 -29.15 -27.53
N ALA A 148 11.02 -28.63 -28.43
CA ALA A 148 11.34 -28.54 -29.85
C ALA A 148 12.51 -27.53 -30.00
N PRO A 149 13.66 -27.89 -30.61
CA PRO A 149 14.80 -26.99 -30.77
C PRO A 149 14.41 -25.67 -31.46
N PRO A 150 15.18 -24.57 -31.31
CA PRO A 150 14.82 -23.24 -31.83
C PRO A 150 14.47 -23.16 -33.33
N ASN A 151 14.87 -24.17 -34.12
CA ASN A 151 14.57 -24.33 -35.55
C ASN A 151 13.79 -25.63 -35.87
N TYR A 152 13.00 -26.15 -34.94
CA TYR A 152 12.23 -27.37 -35.15
C TYR A 152 11.13 -27.14 -36.20
N ASP A 153 11.35 -27.69 -37.39
CA ASP A 153 10.34 -27.76 -38.44
C ASP A 153 9.67 -29.15 -38.39
N PRO A 154 8.38 -29.26 -38.03
CA PRO A 154 7.68 -30.54 -37.97
C PRO A 154 7.60 -31.25 -39.33
N ALA A 155 7.86 -30.56 -40.44
CA ALA A 155 7.89 -31.13 -41.78
C ALA A 155 9.27 -31.69 -42.20
N ASN A 156 10.36 -31.32 -41.50
CA ASN A 156 11.73 -31.63 -41.91
C ASN A 156 12.62 -32.14 -40.76
N SER A 157 12.04 -32.45 -39.60
CA SER A 157 12.78 -33.03 -38.49
C SER A 157 13.10 -34.49 -38.76
N THR A 158 14.39 -34.82 -38.93
CA THR A 158 14.88 -36.20 -39.05
C THR A 158 14.65 -37.04 -37.80
N VAL A 159 14.27 -36.43 -36.67
CA VAL A 159 13.95 -37.11 -35.42
C VAL A 159 12.60 -36.62 -34.90
N PRO A 160 11.57 -37.47 -34.79
CA PRO A 160 10.30 -37.10 -34.16
C PRO A 160 10.53 -36.85 -32.67
N PRO A 161 9.98 -35.77 -32.09
CA PRO A 161 10.11 -35.46 -30.68
C PRO A 161 9.41 -36.57 -29.87
N GLU A 162 10.10 -37.05 -28.84
CA GLU A 162 9.52 -38.02 -27.93
C GLU A 162 8.40 -37.36 -27.12
N PRO A 163 7.29 -38.06 -26.88
CA PRO A 163 6.19 -37.48 -26.12
C PRO A 163 6.62 -37.18 -24.67
N PRO A 164 6.01 -36.16 -24.03
CA PRO A 164 6.39 -35.73 -22.68
C PRO A 164 6.00 -36.74 -21.58
N TYR A 165 5.38 -37.86 -21.95
CA TYR A 165 4.98 -38.95 -21.07
C TYR A 165 5.32 -40.30 -21.70
N PRO A 166 5.58 -41.34 -20.89
CA PRO A 166 5.90 -42.66 -21.40
C PRO A 166 4.73 -43.25 -22.21
N VAL A 167 5.02 -43.72 -23.43
CA VAL A 167 4.03 -44.33 -24.33
C VAL A 167 3.64 -45.72 -23.81
N LEU A 168 2.38 -46.13 -24.02
CA LEU A 168 1.85 -47.45 -23.65
C LEU A 168 2.75 -48.62 -24.09
N VAL A 169 3.32 -48.54 -25.30
CA VAL A 169 4.25 -49.56 -25.81
C VAL A 169 5.52 -49.62 -24.97
N ALA A 170 6.11 -48.47 -24.62
CA ALA A 170 7.28 -48.40 -23.76
C ALA A 170 6.97 -48.88 -22.32
N MET A 171 5.80 -48.53 -21.79
CA MET A 171 5.35 -49.02 -20.47
C MET A 171 5.13 -50.54 -20.46
N ARG A 172 4.58 -51.10 -21.56
CA ARG A 172 4.36 -52.55 -21.71
C ARG A 172 5.67 -53.31 -21.93
N ALA A 173 6.61 -52.72 -22.66
CA ALA A 173 7.93 -53.29 -22.89
C ALA A 173 8.87 -53.12 -21.68
N GLY A 174 8.50 -52.27 -20.73
CA GLY A 174 9.26 -51.97 -19.53
C GLY A 174 9.45 -53.17 -18.62
N ILE A 175 10.58 -53.14 -17.90
CA ILE A 175 11.04 -54.19 -16.99
C ILE A 175 9.94 -54.59 -16.00
N LEU A 176 9.23 -53.61 -15.43
CA LEU A 176 8.14 -53.85 -14.48
C LEU A 176 7.02 -54.73 -15.05
N ASN A 177 6.64 -54.54 -16.32
CA ASN A 177 5.60 -55.34 -16.94
C ASN A 177 6.09 -56.74 -17.32
N ARG A 178 7.36 -56.87 -17.74
CA ARG A 178 8.00 -58.18 -17.99
C ARG A 178 8.00 -59.05 -16.74
N TYR A 179 8.26 -58.46 -15.57
CA TYR A 179 8.17 -59.20 -14.30
C TYR A 179 6.74 -59.66 -14.00
N ARG A 180 5.73 -58.79 -14.19
CA ARG A 180 4.33 -59.17 -13.96
C ARG A 180 3.90 -60.32 -14.87
N THR A 181 4.29 -60.30 -16.14
CA THR A 181 3.96 -61.38 -17.09
C THR A 181 4.77 -62.65 -16.82
N LYS A 182 6.06 -62.57 -16.47
CA LYS A 182 6.89 -63.74 -16.10
C LYS A 182 6.36 -64.39 -14.81
N LYS A 183 5.95 -63.61 -13.81
CA LYS A 183 5.32 -64.10 -12.58
C LYS A 183 3.99 -64.79 -12.88
N ALA A 184 3.10 -64.13 -13.62
CA ALA A 184 1.83 -64.74 -14.01
C ALA A 184 2.01 -66.04 -14.83
N ALA A 185 3.03 -66.11 -15.70
CA ALA A 185 3.35 -67.33 -16.44
C ALA A 185 3.92 -68.45 -15.56
N ARG A 186 4.73 -68.13 -14.53
CA ARG A 186 5.17 -69.10 -13.52
C ARG A 186 4.01 -69.62 -12.67
N ASP A 187 3.16 -68.72 -12.19
CA ASP A 187 2.01 -69.07 -11.37
C ASP A 187 1.03 -69.98 -12.16
N MET A 188 0.85 -69.75 -13.46
CA MET A 188 0.04 -70.63 -14.33
C MET A 188 0.73 -71.95 -14.71
N ALA A 189 2.07 -72.00 -14.79
CA ALA A 189 2.82 -73.22 -15.03
C ALA A 189 2.81 -74.16 -13.81
N GLU A 190 2.76 -73.60 -12.60
CA GLU A 190 2.63 -74.38 -11.36
C GLU A 190 1.21 -74.94 -11.15
N GLU A 191 0.16 -74.24 -11.61
CA GLU A 191 -1.23 -74.75 -11.59
C GLU A 191 -1.53 -75.77 -12.71
N GLY A 192 -0.74 -75.78 -13.80
CA GLY A 192 -0.95 -76.67 -14.97
C GLY A 192 -0.10 -77.95 -14.99
N GLY A 193 0.72 -78.20 -13.96
CA GLY A 193 1.66 -79.33 -13.90
C GLY A 193 1.01 -80.69 -13.57
N ASN A 194 0.22 -81.23 -14.51
CA ASN A 194 -0.02 -82.66 -14.68
C ASN A 194 -0.56 -82.91 -16.10
N GLU A 195 0.34 -83.16 -17.05
CA GLU A 195 0.27 -84.23 -18.07
C GLU A 195 1.37 -84.04 -19.14
N ASP A 196 1.93 -85.17 -19.59
CA ASP A 196 3.18 -85.34 -20.31
C ASP A 196 3.28 -84.67 -21.71
N GLY A 197 4.52 -84.31 -22.09
CA GLY A 197 5.00 -84.59 -23.45
C GLY A 197 5.36 -83.43 -24.38
N GLU A 198 6.68 -83.36 -24.64
CA GLU A 198 7.32 -82.97 -25.91
C GLU A 198 7.72 -81.49 -26.14
N SER A 199 8.98 -81.37 -26.53
CA SER A 199 9.83 -80.18 -26.56
C SER A 199 9.88 -79.49 -27.93
N VAL A 200 10.45 -78.26 -27.89
CA VAL A 200 11.17 -77.52 -28.95
C VAL A 200 10.38 -76.40 -29.65
N HIS A 201 10.66 -75.14 -29.31
CA HIS A 201 11.42 -74.24 -30.19
C HIS A 201 11.90 -72.94 -29.52
N HIS A 202 13.17 -72.64 -29.81
CA HIS A 202 13.94 -71.38 -29.71
C HIS A 202 13.31 -70.12 -29.12
N ALA A 203 13.96 -69.61 -28.07
CA ALA A 203 14.32 -68.20 -28.02
C ALA A 203 15.79 -68.10 -27.62
N GLU A 204 16.62 -67.64 -28.55
CA GLU A 204 17.90 -67.02 -28.21
C GLU A 204 17.55 -65.76 -27.41
N GLU A 205 17.67 -65.81 -26.09
CA GLU A 205 17.65 -64.61 -25.24
C GLU A 205 18.99 -64.53 -24.51
N ASP A 206 19.67 -63.43 -24.81
CA ASP A 206 20.98 -63.04 -24.34
C ASP A 206 21.19 -63.27 -22.84
N HIS A 207 22.40 -63.73 -22.50
CA HIS A 207 22.96 -63.85 -21.16
C HIS A 207 22.89 -62.53 -20.36
N PHE A 208 21.74 -62.21 -19.77
CA PHE A 208 21.58 -61.17 -18.75
C PHE A 208 20.62 -61.57 -17.61
N ASP A 209 20.20 -62.83 -17.54
CA ASP A 209 19.20 -63.31 -16.57
C ASP A 209 19.87 -64.01 -15.38
N GLU A 210 20.41 -63.22 -14.44
CA GLU A 210 20.52 -63.60 -13.02
C GLU A 210 20.68 -62.35 -12.12
N VAL A 211 19.78 -61.37 -12.28
CA VAL A 211 19.64 -60.29 -11.30
C VAL A 211 18.31 -60.50 -10.58
N ASP A 212 18.39 -60.98 -9.34
CA ASP A 212 17.23 -61.18 -8.47
C ASP A 212 16.47 -59.86 -8.30
N ALA A 213 15.15 -59.92 -8.47
CA ALA A 213 14.28 -58.74 -8.42
C ALA A 213 14.33 -58.03 -7.06
N ASP A 214 14.71 -58.74 -6.01
CA ASP A 214 14.89 -58.21 -4.67
C ASP A 214 16.09 -57.23 -4.62
N ASP A 215 17.18 -57.50 -5.34
CA ASP A 215 18.34 -56.60 -5.38
C ASP A 215 18.03 -55.28 -6.13
N LEU A 216 17.20 -55.35 -7.17
CA LEU A 216 16.84 -54.18 -7.99
C LEU A 216 15.79 -53.29 -7.31
N LEU A 217 14.85 -53.88 -6.55
CA LEU A 217 13.85 -53.17 -5.75
C LEU A 217 14.44 -52.57 -4.46
N LEU A 218 15.43 -53.23 -3.83
CA LEU A 218 16.12 -52.67 -2.65
C LEU A 218 17.10 -51.54 -3.00
N SER A 219 17.61 -51.48 -4.23
CA SER A 219 18.53 -50.42 -4.67
C SER A 219 17.86 -49.07 -5.00
N LEU A 220 16.52 -49.05 -5.12
CA LEU A 220 15.74 -47.84 -5.34
C LEU A 220 15.42 -47.20 -3.98
N ASP A 221 16.33 -46.34 -3.51
CA ASP A 221 16.05 -45.48 -2.38
C ASP A 221 14.92 -44.49 -2.76
N LEU A 222 13.73 -44.79 -2.26
CA LEU A 222 12.51 -44.03 -2.52
C LEU A 222 12.40 -42.76 -1.66
N ASN A 223 13.34 -42.54 -0.72
CA ASN A 223 13.37 -41.36 0.15
C ASN A 223 14.83 -40.91 0.46
N PRO A 224 15.57 -40.37 -0.53
CA PRO A 224 16.95 -39.91 -0.32
C PRO A 224 17.06 -38.66 0.59
N ASP A 225 15.93 -38.03 0.94
CA ASP A 225 15.87 -36.73 1.63
C ASP A 225 15.81 -36.85 3.18
N LEU A 226 16.07 -38.03 3.75
CA LEU A 226 15.93 -38.32 5.19
C LEU A 226 17.24 -38.41 5.98
N GLU A 227 18.39 -38.06 5.39
CA GLU A 227 19.67 -37.86 6.09
C GLU A 227 20.07 -36.37 6.27
#